data_AF-A0A328D8L6-F1
#
_entry.id   AF-A0A328D8L6-F1
#
_cell.length_a   1.000
_cell.length_b   1.000
_cell.length_c   1.000
_cell.angle_alpha   90.00
_cell.angle_beta   90.00
_cell.angle_gamma   90.00
#
_symmetry.space_group_name_H-M   'P 1'
#
loop_
_entity.id
_entity.type
_entity.pdbx_description
1 polymer ?
#
loop_
_entity_poly.entity_id
_entity_poly.type
_entity_poly.pdbx_seq_one_letter_code
_entity_poly.pdbx_strand_id
1 'polypeptide(L)'
;MAAQPLQTLNLPKTHHRSLSLYKNQPRIPSCLSPPPSSLKAFPRMRNKYPPIYAASAEPSVQQQNKNFPVLQALSGSDRKEEAMVSIKNSLSNCLSETHLDLTVPGLKSKIRGKVRDIYDGGNYLVLVTTDRQSAFDRILASIPFKGQVLNETSLWWFNRTQHIIPNAVVASPDRNVTIAKKCSVFPVEFVVRGYVTGSTDTSLWTVYKNGVRNYCGNVLPDGLVKNQKLSANILTPTTKAADHDVPVTPDEIVQQRLMTQDEYDEASRKALSLFEFGQRVALEHGLILVDTKYEFGKGPDGTVLLIDEVHTPDSSRYWIAHSYEDRFHDGLEPENVDKEFLRLWFKNHCNPYEDKVLPEAPQELIAELAWRGFVACLSAIDPSAGIPLPDSNPLKGWLIGVLISAVLPFFRHKLGSLMQIKNTINEVEEMVHSVEKIAEVVDKVAEEIGGKLPAGKLKDAVVILERAAEIADKEAEVLGELIDKVEEVEETVEDRVESLVELAHRRAPAGGI
;
A
#
# COMPACT_ATOMS: atom_id res chain seq x y z
N MET A 1 -33.06 -29.76 -13.31
CA MET A 1 -33.16 -28.39 -13.84
C MET A 1 -31.88 -27.66 -13.48
N ALA A 2 -30.91 -27.72 -14.39
CA ALA A 2 -29.55 -27.22 -14.20
C ALA A 2 -29.40 -25.94 -15.02
N ALA A 3 -29.00 -24.85 -14.37
CA ALA A 3 -28.65 -23.60 -15.04
C ALA A 3 -27.18 -23.68 -15.48
N GLN A 4 -26.96 -23.59 -16.78
CA GLN A 4 -25.65 -23.55 -17.41
C GLN A 4 -24.98 -22.18 -17.19
N PRO A 5 -23.64 -22.10 -17.04
CA PRO A 5 -22.93 -20.84 -17.01
C PRO A 5 -22.83 -20.22 -18.40
N LEU A 6 -23.05 -18.91 -18.48
CA LEU A 6 -22.93 -18.09 -19.68
C LEU A 6 -21.51 -18.16 -20.28
N GLN A 7 -21.43 -18.69 -21.50
CA GLN A 7 -20.26 -18.68 -22.37
C GLN A 7 -19.93 -17.26 -22.80
N THR A 8 -18.66 -16.88 -22.67
CA THR A 8 -18.07 -15.71 -23.30
C THR A 8 -18.00 -15.93 -24.82
N LEU A 9 -18.63 -15.03 -25.58
CA LEU A 9 -18.62 -15.02 -27.04
C LEU A 9 -17.24 -14.57 -27.55
N ASN A 10 -16.50 -15.52 -28.14
CA ASN A 10 -15.32 -15.25 -28.98
C ASN A 10 -15.79 -14.74 -30.35
N LEU A 11 -15.34 -13.55 -30.76
CA LEU A 11 -15.44 -13.08 -32.14
C LEU A 11 -14.09 -13.23 -32.87
N PRO A 12 -14.06 -13.56 -34.18
CA PRO A 12 -12.83 -13.93 -34.89
C PRO A 12 -11.95 -12.73 -35.25
N LYS A 13 -10.62 -12.93 -35.14
CA LYS A 13 -9.57 -12.03 -35.61
C LYS A 13 -9.64 -11.87 -37.14
N THR A 14 -9.75 -10.64 -37.62
CA THR A 14 -9.51 -10.31 -39.03
C THR A 14 -8.22 -9.50 -39.15
N HIS A 15 -7.28 -10.03 -39.94
CA HIS A 15 -6.05 -9.35 -40.36
C HIS A 15 -6.40 -8.19 -41.29
N HIS A 16 -5.94 -6.98 -40.99
CA HIS A 16 -5.78 -5.94 -42.01
C HIS A 16 -4.42 -5.26 -41.94
N ARG A 17 -3.73 -5.36 -43.08
CA ARG A 17 -2.43 -4.77 -43.42
C ARG A 17 -2.49 -3.24 -43.40
N SER A 18 -1.40 -2.66 -42.90
CA SER A 18 -0.88 -1.33 -43.20
C SER A 18 -1.09 -0.91 -44.65
N LEU A 19 -1.62 0.30 -44.88
CA LEU A 19 -1.37 1.12 -46.07
C LEU A 19 -1.52 2.61 -45.75
N SER A 20 -0.47 3.36 -46.07
CA SER A 20 -0.31 4.81 -45.97
C SER A 20 -1.13 5.56 -47.02
N LEU A 21 -2.13 6.36 -46.62
CA LEU A 21 -2.80 7.32 -47.52
C LEU A 21 -3.30 8.55 -46.74
N TYR A 22 -2.42 9.52 -46.49
CA TYR A 22 -2.81 10.92 -46.24
C TYR A 22 -2.08 11.83 -47.23
N LYS A 23 -2.62 11.92 -48.44
CA LYS A 23 -2.44 13.05 -49.35
C LYS A 23 -3.80 13.34 -49.99
N ASN A 24 -4.15 14.63 -50.00
CA ASN A 24 -5.30 15.27 -50.66
C ASN A 24 -6.49 15.61 -49.74
N GLN A 25 -6.42 16.79 -49.09
CA GLN A 25 -7.59 17.57 -48.71
C GLN A 25 -7.94 18.56 -49.84
N PRO A 26 -9.22 18.75 -50.21
CA PRO A 26 -9.66 19.85 -51.06
C PRO A 26 -9.98 21.12 -50.25
N ARG A 27 -9.48 22.27 -50.70
CA ARG A 27 -9.82 23.62 -50.23
C ARG A 27 -11.10 24.12 -50.89
N ILE A 28 -12.08 24.66 -50.15
CA ILE A 28 -12.96 25.79 -50.56
C ILE A 28 -13.57 26.46 -49.28
N PRO A 29 -14.17 27.67 -49.29
CA PRO A 29 -13.53 28.99 -49.15
C PRO A 29 -14.02 29.83 -47.94
N SER A 30 -13.28 30.90 -47.64
CA SER A 30 -13.59 31.98 -46.70
C SER A 30 -14.72 32.90 -47.19
N CYS A 31 -15.73 33.14 -46.35
CA CYS A 31 -16.42 34.43 -46.11
C CYS A 31 -17.70 34.18 -45.31
N LEU A 32 -17.86 34.82 -44.15
CA LEU A 32 -19.14 35.34 -43.62
C LEU A 32 -18.84 36.22 -42.38
N SER A 33 -19.23 37.49 -42.47
CA SER A 33 -19.11 38.52 -41.43
C SER A 33 -20.16 38.35 -40.30
N PRO A 34 -19.98 38.96 -39.11
CA PRO A 34 -20.79 38.65 -37.92
C PRO A 34 -22.04 39.55 -37.79
N PRO A 35 -23.12 39.08 -37.13
CA PRO A 35 -24.21 39.94 -36.66
C PRO A 35 -24.08 40.26 -35.14
N PRO A 36 -24.90 41.19 -34.61
CA PRO A 36 -24.44 42.22 -33.67
C PRO A 36 -24.60 41.90 -32.18
N SER A 37 -23.94 42.74 -31.39
CA SER A 37 -23.93 42.80 -29.93
C SER A 37 -25.29 43.18 -29.32
N SER A 38 -25.81 42.34 -28.43
CA SER A 38 -26.78 42.77 -27.40
C SER A 38 -26.65 41.92 -26.13
N LEU A 39 -26.36 42.62 -25.04
CA LEU A 39 -26.18 42.26 -23.63
C LEU A 39 -27.09 41.14 -23.07
N LYS A 40 -26.50 40.29 -22.21
CA LYS A 40 -26.95 40.10 -20.81
C LYS A 40 -25.85 39.42 -19.97
N ALA A 41 -25.32 40.19 -19.02
CA ALA A 41 -24.35 39.74 -18.03
C ALA A 41 -25.02 38.84 -16.99
N PHE A 42 -24.42 37.68 -16.71
CA PHE A 42 -24.70 36.89 -15.51
C PHE A 42 -23.58 37.15 -14.47
N PRO A 43 -23.92 37.26 -13.17
CA PRO A 43 -23.01 37.75 -12.15
C PRO A 43 -21.91 36.73 -11.81
N ARG A 44 -20.65 37.18 -11.86
CA ARG A 44 -19.50 36.49 -11.28
C ARG A 44 -19.73 36.28 -9.78
N MET A 45 -19.76 35.03 -9.32
CA MET A 45 -19.62 34.73 -7.89
C MET A 45 -18.25 35.23 -7.42
N ARG A 46 -18.26 36.20 -6.48
CA ARG A 46 -17.08 36.69 -5.78
C ARG A 46 -16.62 35.62 -4.80
N ASN A 47 -15.45 35.02 -5.04
CA ASN A 47 -14.70 34.32 -4.00
C ASN A 47 -14.32 35.33 -2.91
N LYS A 48 -14.89 35.15 -1.71
CA LYS A 48 -14.59 35.93 -0.51
C LYS A 48 -13.51 35.23 0.31
N TYR A 49 -12.25 35.23 -0.14
CA TYR A 49 -11.10 35.00 0.75
C TYR A 49 -9.90 35.82 0.24
N PRO A 50 -9.17 36.54 1.11
CA PRO A 50 -8.04 37.37 0.69
C PRO A 50 -6.84 36.52 0.25
N PRO A 51 -6.02 36.98 -0.71
CA PRO A 51 -4.79 36.30 -1.08
C PRO A 51 -3.77 36.49 0.04
N ILE A 52 -3.36 35.40 0.68
CA ILE A 52 -2.21 35.42 1.58
C ILE A 52 -0.96 35.46 0.68
N TYR A 53 -0.43 36.66 0.49
CA TYR A 53 0.96 36.86 0.08
C TYR A 53 1.84 36.38 1.24
N ALA A 54 2.39 35.17 1.14
CA ALA A 54 3.50 34.77 1.99
C ALA A 54 4.78 35.40 1.42
N ALA A 55 5.29 36.40 2.14
CA ALA A 55 6.58 37.00 1.89
C ALA A 55 7.68 35.95 2.05
N SER A 56 8.58 35.97 1.08
CA SER A 56 9.82 35.20 0.95
C SER A 56 10.71 35.27 2.18
N ALA A 57 11.03 34.09 2.71
CA ALA A 57 12.31 33.77 3.35
C ALA A 57 12.50 32.26 3.28
N GLU A 58 12.96 31.75 2.14
CA GLU A 58 13.44 30.37 2.04
C GLU A 58 14.76 30.24 2.81
N PRO A 59 14.89 29.34 3.80
CA PRO A 59 16.19 28.96 4.31
C PRO A 59 16.94 28.22 3.19
N SER A 60 18.23 28.49 3.04
CA SER A 60 19.07 27.84 2.03
C SER A 60 19.03 26.31 2.17
N VAL A 61 18.66 25.64 1.07
CA VAL A 61 18.54 24.18 0.91
C VAL A 61 19.81 23.42 1.37
N GLN A 62 20.98 24.07 1.35
CA GLN A 62 22.25 23.48 1.76
C GLN A 62 22.38 23.21 3.28
N GLN A 63 21.58 23.85 4.15
CA GLN A 63 21.68 23.65 5.61
C GLN A 63 20.77 22.56 6.20
N GLN A 64 19.82 22.00 5.43
CA GLN A 64 18.92 20.92 5.88
C GLN A 64 19.46 19.49 5.61
N ASN A 65 20.62 19.38 4.97
CA ASN A 65 21.14 18.11 4.42
C ASN A 65 21.74 17.10 5.43
N LYS A 66 21.28 17.03 6.69
CA LYS A 66 21.88 16.10 7.68
C LYS A 66 20.95 15.18 8.47
N ASN A 67 19.63 15.35 8.44
CA ASN A 67 18.72 14.51 9.23
C ASN A 67 17.54 13.94 8.43
N PHE A 68 17.78 13.39 7.23
CA PHE A 68 16.76 12.57 6.58
C PHE A 68 16.94 11.10 6.97
N PRO A 69 15.91 10.43 7.49
CA PRO A 69 16.02 9.05 7.91
C PRO A 69 16.35 8.07 6.78
N VAL A 70 15.91 8.38 5.55
CA VAL A 70 16.28 7.63 4.34
C VAL A 70 17.76 7.73 4.04
N LEU A 71 18.35 8.91 4.22
CA LEU A 71 19.79 9.08 4.10
C LEU A 71 20.51 8.21 5.13
N GLN A 72 20.07 8.19 6.39
CA GLN A 72 20.65 7.31 7.41
C GLN A 72 20.48 5.83 7.08
N ALA A 73 19.32 5.41 6.53
CA ALA A 73 19.11 4.04 6.09
C ALA A 73 19.99 3.66 4.89
N LEU A 74 20.25 4.60 3.97
CA LEU A 74 21.14 4.42 2.82
C LEU A 74 22.62 4.55 3.19
N SER A 75 22.97 5.29 4.26
CA SER A 75 24.34 5.59 4.69
C SER A 75 24.84 4.73 5.86
N GLY A 76 23.95 4.08 6.61
CA GLY A 76 24.31 3.17 7.69
C GLY A 76 24.74 1.81 7.13
N SER A 77 26.04 1.63 6.93
CA SER A 77 26.69 0.43 6.36
C SER A 77 26.57 -0.85 7.20
N ASP A 78 25.78 -0.86 8.25
CA ASP A 78 25.56 -2.07 9.05
C ASP A 78 24.14 -2.60 8.81
N ARG A 79 23.12 -1.71 8.79
CA ARG A 79 21.73 -2.08 8.53
C ARG A 79 21.49 -2.53 7.10
N LYS A 80 22.13 -1.88 6.12
CA LYS A 80 22.03 -2.29 4.72
C LYS A 80 22.63 -3.67 4.52
N GLU A 81 23.78 -3.93 5.13
CA GLU A 81 24.50 -5.19 5.05
C GLU A 81 23.68 -6.33 5.67
N GLU A 82 23.11 -6.12 6.86
CA GLU A 82 22.19 -7.07 7.50
C GLU A 82 20.94 -7.36 6.65
N ALA A 83 20.30 -6.31 6.11
CA ALA A 83 19.16 -6.47 5.23
C ALA A 83 19.54 -7.26 3.96
N MET A 84 20.67 -6.93 3.35
CA MET A 84 21.16 -7.57 2.13
C MET A 84 21.49 -9.05 2.35
N VAL A 85 22.03 -9.41 3.52
CA VAL A 85 22.24 -10.81 3.90
C VAL A 85 20.89 -11.54 3.99
N SER A 86 19.92 -10.96 4.70
CA SER A 86 18.59 -11.54 4.85
C SER A 86 17.86 -11.71 3.51
N ILE A 87 17.95 -10.70 2.63
CA ILE A 87 17.41 -10.72 1.27
C ILE A 87 18.04 -11.85 0.45
N LYS A 88 19.37 -11.94 0.43
CA LYS A 88 20.09 -12.96 -0.33
C LYS A 88 19.75 -14.37 0.14
N ASN A 89 19.64 -14.56 1.46
CA ASN A 89 19.24 -15.85 2.04
C ASN A 89 17.79 -16.23 1.71
N SER A 90 16.96 -15.25 1.34
CA SER A 90 15.52 -15.45 1.07
C SER A 90 15.18 -15.48 -0.42
N LEU A 91 16.17 -15.44 -1.32
CA LEU A 91 15.95 -15.49 -2.78
C LEU A 91 15.14 -16.72 -3.23
N SER A 92 15.32 -17.86 -2.56
CA SER A 92 14.58 -19.09 -2.84
C SER A 92 13.25 -19.22 -2.08
N ASN A 93 12.96 -18.31 -1.14
CA ASN A 93 11.81 -18.38 -0.25
C ASN A 93 10.83 -17.21 -0.47
N CYS A 94 10.52 -16.92 -1.74
CA CYS A 94 9.56 -15.89 -2.10
C CYS A 94 8.13 -16.44 -2.15
N LEU A 95 7.18 -15.72 -1.55
CA LEU A 95 5.76 -16.04 -1.65
C LEU A 95 5.27 -15.72 -3.07
N SER A 96 5.29 -16.71 -3.96
CA SER A 96 4.94 -16.50 -5.37
C SER A 96 3.51 -16.91 -5.69
N GLU A 97 2.88 -17.73 -4.87
CA GLU A 97 1.51 -18.22 -5.04
C GLU A 97 0.92 -18.71 -3.72
N THR A 98 -0.39 -18.54 -3.53
CA THR A 98 -1.13 -19.02 -2.36
C THR A 98 -2.30 -19.92 -2.75
N HIS A 99 -2.75 -20.78 -1.84
CA HIS A 99 -3.88 -21.70 -2.05
C HIS A 99 -4.83 -21.72 -0.86
N LEU A 100 -5.17 -20.53 -0.33
CA LEU A 100 -6.03 -20.39 0.85
C LEU A 100 -7.46 -20.90 0.60
N ASP A 101 -7.92 -20.93 -0.65
CA ASP A 101 -9.18 -21.53 -1.06
C ASP A 101 -9.24 -23.05 -0.81
N LEU A 102 -8.09 -23.71 -0.73
CA LEU A 102 -7.99 -25.15 -0.44
C LEU A 102 -7.87 -25.46 1.05
N THR A 103 -7.44 -24.49 1.87
CA THR A 103 -7.07 -24.71 3.28
C THR A 103 -7.95 -23.97 4.28
N VAL A 104 -8.56 -22.85 3.89
CA VAL A 104 -9.36 -21.99 4.78
C VAL A 104 -10.85 -22.14 4.47
N PRO A 105 -11.65 -22.77 5.38
CA PRO A 105 -13.09 -22.87 5.20
C PRO A 105 -13.73 -21.49 5.08
N GLY A 106 -14.49 -21.27 3.99
CA GLY A 106 -15.21 -20.02 3.74
C GLY A 106 -14.62 -19.17 2.62
N LEU A 107 -13.39 -19.43 2.18
CA LEU A 107 -12.82 -18.84 0.96
C LEU A 107 -13.24 -19.68 -0.24
N LYS A 108 -14.02 -19.09 -1.15
CA LYS A 108 -14.75 -19.85 -2.19
C LYS A 108 -14.03 -19.91 -3.53
N SER A 109 -13.28 -18.88 -3.86
CA SER A 109 -12.63 -18.74 -5.16
C SER A 109 -11.37 -17.91 -5.06
N LYS A 110 -10.38 -18.23 -5.89
CA LYS A 110 -9.14 -17.48 -6.07
C LYS A 110 -9.14 -16.75 -7.41
N ILE A 111 -8.77 -15.48 -7.39
CA ILE A 111 -8.38 -14.71 -8.57
C ILE A 111 -6.89 -14.38 -8.42
N ARG A 112 -6.09 -14.84 -9.38
CA ARG A 112 -4.65 -14.53 -9.42
C ARG A 112 -4.43 -13.26 -10.23
N GLY A 113 -4.13 -12.16 -9.56
CA GLY A 113 -3.64 -10.93 -10.18
C GLY A 113 -2.13 -10.98 -10.42
N LYS A 114 -1.58 -9.90 -11.02
CA LYS A 114 -0.13 -9.77 -11.27
C LYS A 114 0.68 -9.88 -9.98
N VAL A 115 0.24 -9.18 -8.92
CA VAL A 115 0.95 -9.08 -7.63
C VAL A 115 0.14 -9.62 -6.46
N ARG A 116 -1.20 -9.64 -6.54
CA ARG A 116 -2.08 -10.10 -5.46
C ARG A 116 -2.83 -11.37 -5.84
N ASP A 117 -2.94 -12.30 -4.90
CA ASP A 117 -3.92 -13.38 -4.94
C ASP A 117 -5.15 -12.92 -4.14
N ILE A 118 -6.34 -12.96 -4.75
CA ILE A 118 -7.57 -12.40 -4.20
C ILE A 118 -8.56 -13.53 -3.95
N TYR A 119 -9.10 -13.61 -2.73
CA TYR A 119 -10.05 -14.62 -2.32
C TYR A 119 -11.40 -14.03 -1.95
N ASP A 120 -12.47 -14.71 -2.38
CA ASP A 120 -13.84 -14.35 -2.00
C ASP A 120 -14.22 -15.00 -0.66
N GLY A 121 -14.39 -14.18 0.38
CA GLY A 121 -14.85 -14.57 1.72
C GLY A 121 -16.34 -14.29 1.98
N GLY A 122 -17.16 -14.13 0.94
CA GLY A 122 -18.58 -13.79 1.03
C GLY A 122 -18.81 -12.28 1.11
N ASN A 123 -18.72 -11.70 2.31
CA ASN A 123 -18.95 -10.25 2.52
C ASN A 123 -17.66 -9.43 2.34
N TYR A 124 -16.50 -10.08 2.42
CA TYR A 124 -15.18 -9.47 2.35
C TYR A 124 -14.35 -10.11 1.24
N LEU A 125 -13.29 -9.41 0.83
CA LEU A 125 -12.20 -9.95 0.04
C LEU A 125 -10.99 -10.17 0.95
N VAL A 126 -10.28 -11.27 0.75
CA VAL A 126 -8.95 -11.48 1.35
C VAL A 126 -7.92 -11.27 0.26
N LEU A 127 -7.10 -10.25 0.42
CA LEU A 127 -6.07 -9.82 -0.53
C LEU A 127 -4.71 -10.27 0.01
N VAL A 128 -4.06 -11.20 -0.67
CA VAL A 128 -2.71 -11.63 -0.32
C VAL A 128 -1.73 -10.99 -1.30
N THR A 129 -0.92 -10.06 -0.80
CA THR A 129 0.13 -9.40 -1.59
C THR A 129 1.36 -10.29 -1.64
N THR A 130 1.71 -10.72 -2.85
CA THR A 130 2.78 -11.70 -3.07
C THR A 130 4.08 -11.02 -3.46
N ASP A 131 5.17 -11.79 -3.49
CA ASP A 131 6.51 -11.33 -3.84
C ASP A 131 6.73 -11.18 -5.35
N ARG A 132 5.68 -11.40 -6.16
CA ARG A 132 5.77 -11.31 -7.62
C ARG A 132 6.03 -9.88 -8.04
N GLN A 133 7.05 -9.67 -8.86
CA GLN A 133 7.30 -8.40 -9.53
C GLN A 133 6.88 -8.50 -10.99
N SER A 134 6.00 -7.58 -11.39
CA SER A 134 5.58 -7.45 -12.77
C SER A 134 6.02 -6.13 -13.40
N ALA A 135 6.32 -6.18 -14.68
CA ALA A 135 6.39 -5.04 -15.60
C ALA A 135 6.20 -5.54 -17.04
N PHE A 136 5.84 -4.63 -17.96
CA PHE A 136 5.52 -4.99 -19.35
C PHE A 136 4.43 -6.07 -19.45
N ASP A 137 3.46 -6.01 -18.54
CA ASP A 137 2.36 -6.99 -18.41
C ASP A 137 2.78 -8.44 -18.17
N ARG A 138 4.02 -8.65 -17.71
CA ARG A 138 4.59 -9.96 -17.42
C ARG A 138 5.13 -10.02 -16.00
N ILE A 139 5.10 -11.20 -15.39
CA ILE A 139 5.81 -11.47 -14.14
C ILE A 139 7.28 -11.71 -14.51
N LEU A 140 8.17 -10.87 -13.98
CA LEU A 140 9.59 -10.83 -14.35
C LEU A 140 10.48 -11.58 -13.36
N ALA A 141 10.14 -11.52 -12.08
CA ALA A 141 10.88 -12.14 -10.98
C ALA A 141 10.00 -12.23 -9.74
N SER A 142 10.50 -12.95 -8.73
CA SER A 142 10.01 -12.84 -7.36
C SER A 142 11.06 -12.10 -6.52
N ILE A 143 10.61 -11.13 -5.75
CA ILE A 143 11.46 -10.22 -4.97
C ILE A 143 11.20 -10.55 -3.50
N PRO A 144 12.22 -11.04 -2.76
CA PRO A 144 12.03 -11.40 -1.35
C PRO A 144 11.41 -10.25 -0.58
N PHE A 145 10.43 -10.58 0.27
CA PHE A 145 9.79 -9.64 1.20
C PHE A 145 8.97 -8.51 0.55
N LYS A 146 8.84 -8.49 -0.77
CA LYS A 146 8.10 -7.44 -1.46
C LYS A 146 6.64 -7.42 -1.02
N GLY A 147 6.01 -8.57 -0.86
CA GLY A 147 4.59 -8.67 -0.54
C GLY A 147 4.25 -8.00 0.81
N GLN A 148 5.05 -8.29 1.85
CA GLN A 148 4.88 -7.67 3.17
C GLN A 148 5.12 -6.16 3.12
N VAL A 149 6.20 -5.73 2.45
CA VAL A 149 6.56 -4.32 2.31
C VAL A 149 5.44 -3.51 1.67
N LEU A 150 4.89 -3.99 0.56
CA LEU A 150 3.84 -3.27 -0.15
C LEU A 150 2.54 -3.20 0.65
N ASN A 151 2.20 -4.29 1.35
CA ASN A 151 0.98 -4.36 2.15
C ASN A 151 1.09 -3.46 3.39
N GLU A 152 2.19 -3.54 4.15
CA GLU A 152 2.44 -2.68 5.33
C GLU A 152 2.52 -1.20 4.95
N THR A 153 3.18 -0.87 3.83
CA THR A 153 3.21 0.50 3.30
C THR A 153 1.79 1.01 3.03
N SER A 154 0.98 0.20 2.34
CA SER A 154 -0.40 0.56 2.03
C SER A 154 -1.24 0.75 3.29
N LEU A 155 -1.14 -0.17 4.27
CA LEU A 155 -1.87 -0.08 5.54
C LEU A 155 -1.54 1.19 6.32
N TRP A 156 -0.26 1.58 6.34
CA TRP A 156 0.15 2.82 6.97
C TRP A 156 -0.46 4.04 6.28
N TRP A 157 -0.41 4.10 4.94
CA TRP A 157 -1.04 5.19 4.19
C TRP A 157 -2.55 5.21 4.36
N PHE A 158 -3.21 4.06 4.28
CA PHE A 158 -4.65 3.95 4.53
C PHE A 158 -5.04 4.53 5.88
N ASN A 159 -4.26 4.28 6.94
CA ASN A 159 -4.48 4.87 8.26
C ASN A 159 -4.25 6.38 8.27
N ARG A 160 -3.14 6.85 7.68
CA ARG A 160 -2.81 8.28 7.67
C ARG A 160 -3.73 9.12 6.79
N THR A 161 -4.39 8.54 5.80
CA THR A 161 -5.27 9.26 4.87
C THR A 161 -6.76 9.10 5.17
N GLN A 162 -7.15 8.46 6.28
CA GLN A 162 -8.58 8.29 6.64
C GLN A 162 -9.33 9.62 6.75
N HIS A 163 -8.64 10.68 7.20
CA HIS A 163 -9.18 12.03 7.29
C HIS A 163 -9.45 12.68 5.92
N ILE A 164 -8.86 12.15 4.84
CA ILE A 164 -9.08 12.59 3.46
C ILE A 164 -10.21 11.79 2.85
N ILE A 165 -10.17 10.46 2.91
CA ILE A 165 -11.18 9.57 2.35
C ILE A 165 -11.25 8.26 3.16
N PRO A 166 -12.45 7.69 3.39
CA PRO A 166 -12.56 6.33 3.91
C PRO A 166 -11.96 5.31 2.94
N ASN A 167 -11.50 4.18 3.47
CA ASN A 167 -10.92 3.09 2.68
C ASN A 167 -11.65 1.76 2.95
N ALA A 168 -11.35 0.75 2.13
CA ALA A 168 -11.98 -0.55 2.23
C ALA A 168 -11.35 -1.51 3.24
N VAL A 169 -10.24 -1.16 3.90
CA VAL A 169 -9.54 -2.05 4.84
C VAL A 169 -10.42 -2.35 6.06
N VAL A 170 -10.43 -3.61 6.48
CA VAL A 170 -11.15 -4.10 7.67
C VAL A 170 -10.16 -4.64 8.70
N ALA A 171 -9.20 -5.45 8.26
CA ALA A 171 -8.19 -6.05 9.13
C ALA A 171 -6.95 -6.48 8.33
N SER A 172 -5.83 -6.70 9.01
CA SER A 172 -4.61 -7.28 8.43
C SER A 172 -4.09 -8.39 9.35
N PRO A 173 -4.57 -9.64 9.22
CA PRO A 173 -4.20 -10.72 10.13
C PRO A 173 -2.75 -11.22 9.95
N ASP A 174 -2.11 -10.84 8.84
CA ASP A 174 -0.73 -11.20 8.50
C ASP A 174 -0.12 -10.04 7.70
N ARG A 175 1.23 -9.91 7.72
CA ARG A 175 1.95 -8.83 7.03
C ARG A 175 1.70 -8.81 5.53
N ASN A 176 1.39 -9.94 4.90
CA ASN A 176 1.06 -10.04 3.48
C ASN A 176 -0.45 -9.95 3.19
N VAL A 177 -1.32 -9.94 4.21
CA VAL A 177 -2.76 -10.18 4.04
C VAL A 177 -3.59 -8.98 4.50
N THR A 178 -4.38 -8.42 3.59
CA THR A 178 -5.41 -7.42 3.90
C THR A 178 -6.81 -8.03 3.69
N ILE A 179 -7.68 -7.91 4.70
CA ILE A 179 -9.11 -8.16 4.59
C ILE A 179 -9.80 -6.84 4.27
N ALA A 180 -10.54 -6.80 3.17
CA ALA A 180 -11.19 -5.60 2.66
C ALA A 180 -12.69 -5.79 2.41
N LYS A 181 -13.47 -4.71 2.54
CA LYS A 181 -14.88 -4.65 2.12
C LYS A 181 -14.98 -4.89 0.62
N LYS A 182 -15.99 -5.65 0.21
CA LYS A 182 -16.35 -5.74 -1.22
C LYS A 182 -16.88 -4.40 -1.71
N CYS A 183 -16.30 -3.93 -2.80
CA CYS A 183 -16.68 -2.69 -3.46
C CYS A 183 -17.00 -2.96 -4.94
N SER A 184 -17.92 -2.18 -5.51
CA SER A 184 -18.04 -2.07 -6.96
C SER A 184 -16.94 -1.13 -7.45
N VAL A 185 -15.87 -1.70 -8.03
CA VAL A 185 -14.69 -0.94 -8.47
C VAL A 185 -15.05 -0.04 -9.64
N PHE A 186 -14.67 1.24 -9.56
CA PHE A 186 -14.78 2.13 -10.71
C PHE A 186 -13.74 1.71 -11.77
N PRO A 187 -14.11 1.53 -13.04
CA PRO A 187 -13.20 1.06 -14.10
C PRO A 187 -12.27 2.16 -14.62
N VAL A 188 -11.75 2.99 -13.70
CA VAL A 188 -10.89 4.15 -13.96
C VAL A 188 -9.74 4.13 -12.97
N GLU A 189 -8.52 4.24 -13.47
CA GLU A 189 -7.34 4.45 -12.65
C GLU A 189 -7.01 5.94 -12.60
N PHE A 190 -6.87 6.48 -11.40
CA PHE A 190 -6.62 7.90 -11.17
C PHE A 190 -5.12 8.12 -11.02
N VAL A 191 -4.43 8.28 -12.14
CA VAL A 191 -2.99 8.58 -12.13
C VAL A 191 -2.79 10.08 -11.90
N VAL A 192 -2.16 10.43 -10.78
CA VAL A 192 -1.79 11.81 -10.45
C VAL A 192 -0.30 12.01 -10.67
N ARG A 193 0.09 13.14 -11.28
CA ARG A 193 1.48 13.43 -11.65
C ARG A 193 1.91 14.80 -11.14
N GLY A 194 3.08 14.85 -10.51
CA GLY A 194 3.75 16.09 -10.10
C GLY A 194 4.94 16.45 -10.98
N TYR A 195 5.42 15.53 -11.83
CA TYR A 195 6.65 15.70 -12.62
C TYR A 195 6.50 15.15 -14.04
N VAL A 196 7.24 15.74 -14.98
CA VAL A 196 7.27 15.37 -16.40
C VAL A 196 8.27 14.23 -16.63
N THR A 197 7.90 13.00 -16.26
CA THR A 197 8.81 11.84 -16.33
C THR A 197 8.17 10.57 -16.92
N GLY A 198 8.93 9.47 -16.89
CA GLY A 198 8.57 8.12 -17.26
C GLY A 198 9.10 7.68 -18.63
N SER A 199 9.05 6.36 -18.87
CA SER A 199 9.54 5.70 -20.09
C SER A 199 8.52 4.80 -20.78
N THR A 200 7.27 4.77 -20.27
CA THR A 200 6.15 4.01 -20.86
C THR A 200 5.37 4.89 -21.82
N ASP A 201 4.58 4.28 -22.69
CA ASP A 201 3.80 5.00 -23.72
C ASP A 201 2.74 5.93 -23.13
N THR A 202 2.26 5.63 -21.92
CA THR A 202 1.29 6.44 -21.16
C THR A 202 1.93 7.44 -20.19
N SER A 203 3.26 7.47 -20.10
CA SER A 203 3.94 8.41 -19.19
C SER A 203 4.00 9.82 -19.76
N LEU A 204 3.96 10.81 -18.87
CA LEU A 204 3.82 12.22 -19.25
C LEU A 204 4.98 12.68 -20.14
N TRP A 205 6.21 12.26 -19.84
CA TRP A 205 7.36 12.62 -20.67
C TRP A 205 7.27 12.02 -22.08
N THR A 206 6.96 10.74 -22.22
CA THR A 206 6.87 10.08 -23.53
C THR A 206 5.81 10.75 -24.40
N VAL A 207 4.61 10.98 -23.85
CA VAL A 207 3.50 11.63 -24.55
C VAL A 207 3.86 13.06 -24.96
N TYR A 208 4.45 13.84 -24.05
CA TYR A 208 4.87 15.21 -24.31
C TYR A 208 5.98 15.29 -25.37
N LYS A 209 6.98 14.42 -25.29
CA LYS A 209 8.08 14.29 -26.27
C LYS A 209 7.57 13.94 -27.66
N ASN A 210 6.48 13.18 -27.75
CA ASN A 210 5.82 12.83 -29.00
C ASN A 210 4.93 13.96 -29.59
N GLY A 211 4.94 15.15 -28.97
CA GLY A 211 4.26 16.34 -29.48
C GLY A 211 2.83 16.53 -28.97
N VAL A 212 2.35 15.69 -28.05
CA VAL A 212 1.03 15.86 -27.45
C VAL A 212 1.07 17.00 -26.45
N ARG A 213 0.11 17.93 -26.56
CA ARG A 213 -0.04 19.11 -25.68
C ARG A 213 -1.37 19.19 -24.96
N ASN A 214 -2.34 18.37 -25.36
CA ASN A 214 -3.55 18.14 -24.58
C ASN A 214 -3.56 16.66 -24.18
N TYR A 215 -3.37 16.39 -22.89
CA TYR A 215 -3.30 15.03 -22.37
C TYR A 215 -4.31 14.81 -21.27
N CYS A 216 -5.27 13.91 -21.51
CA CYS A 216 -6.40 13.65 -20.61
C CYS A 216 -7.17 14.92 -20.20
N GLY A 217 -7.29 15.91 -21.08
CA GLY A 217 -7.95 17.19 -20.79
C GLY A 217 -7.03 18.26 -20.18
N ASN A 218 -5.77 17.95 -19.89
CA ASN A 218 -4.80 18.92 -19.39
C ASN A 218 -4.04 19.58 -20.55
N VAL A 219 -4.02 20.91 -20.57
CA VAL A 219 -3.17 21.68 -21.50
C VAL A 219 -1.76 21.78 -20.93
N LEU A 220 -0.81 21.17 -21.62
CA LEU A 220 0.61 21.17 -21.27
C LEU A 220 1.30 22.35 -21.95
N PRO A 221 2.01 23.22 -21.20
CA PRO A 221 2.75 24.33 -21.80
C PRO A 221 3.91 23.81 -22.65
N ASP A 222 4.32 24.60 -23.64
CA ASP A 222 5.54 24.36 -24.38
C ASP A 222 6.78 24.59 -23.51
N GLY A 223 7.90 23.98 -23.91
CA GLY A 223 9.19 24.11 -23.23
C GLY A 223 9.41 23.20 -22.02
N LEU A 224 8.46 22.31 -21.67
CA LEU A 224 8.70 21.31 -20.62
C LEU A 224 9.88 20.40 -20.99
N VAL A 225 10.72 20.10 -20.00
CA VAL A 225 11.87 19.19 -20.13
C VAL A 225 11.67 17.94 -19.26
N LYS A 226 12.42 16.87 -19.57
CA LYS A 226 12.34 15.61 -18.83
C LYS A 226 12.69 15.83 -17.36
N ASN A 227 11.93 15.20 -16.47
CA ASN A 227 12.08 15.23 -15.02
C ASN A 227 11.76 16.59 -14.36
N GLN A 228 11.20 17.55 -15.10
CA GLN A 228 10.78 18.84 -14.56
C GLN A 228 9.57 18.70 -13.63
N LYS A 229 9.58 19.42 -12.50
CA LYS A 229 8.40 19.59 -11.63
C LYS A 229 7.31 20.41 -12.33
N LEU A 230 6.07 19.94 -12.28
CA LEU A 230 4.91 20.67 -12.79
C LEU A 230 4.54 21.83 -11.86
N SER A 231 3.94 22.88 -12.42
CA SER A 231 3.44 24.02 -11.64
C SER A 231 2.25 23.65 -10.74
N ALA A 232 1.49 22.63 -11.14
CA ALA A 232 0.41 22.04 -10.37
C ALA A 232 0.33 20.54 -10.67
N ASN A 233 -0.12 19.76 -9.69
CA ASN A 233 -0.39 18.34 -9.90
C ASN A 233 -1.53 18.18 -10.91
N ILE A 234 -1.36 17.24 -11.85
CA ILE A 234 -2.37 16.95 -12.87
C ILE A 234 -2.88 15.52 -12.73
N LEU A 235 -4.14 15.32 -13.12
CA LEU A 235 -4.76 14.01 -13.20
C LEU A 235 -4.76 13.54 -14.66
N THR A 236 -4.26 12.34 -14.90
CA THR A 236 -4.24 11.70 -16.23
C THR A 236 -4.88 10.32 -16.14
N PRO A 237 -6.22 10.24 -16.03
CA PRO A 237 -6.88 8.98 -15.78
C PRO A 237 -6.76 8.03 -16.98
N THR A 238 -6.79 6.74 -16.67
CA THR A 238 -6.80 5.66 -17.67
C THR A 238 -7.96 4.71 -17.43
N THR A 239 -8.51 4.11 -18.48
CA THR A 239 -9.47 3.01 -18.36
C THR A 239 -8.75 1.69 -18.21
N LYS A 240 -9.28 0.81 -17.37
CA LYS A 240 -8.76 -0.56 -17.17
C LYS A 240 -9.24 -1.45 -18.33
N ALA A 241 -8.47 -1.53 -19.42
CA ALA A 241 -8.78 -2.43 -20.54
C ALA A 241 -8.08 -3.79 -20.38
N ALA A 242 -8.53 -4.81 -21.11
CA ALA A 242 -8.00 -6.17 -20.99
C ALA A 242 -6.53 -6.31 -21.41
N ASP A 243 -6.08 -5.50 -22.38
CA ASP A 243 -4.75 -5.62 -23.00
C ASP A 243 -3.76 -4.54 -22.55
N HIS A 244 -4.20 -3.31 -22.25
CA HIS A 244 -3.38 -2.21 -21.73
C HIS A 244 -4.25 -1.05 -21.24
N ASP A 245 -3.74 -0.24 -20.32
CA ASP A 245 -4.44 0.95 -19.84
C ASP A 245 -4.47 2.05 -20.91
N VAL A 246 -5.65 2.62 -21.17
CA VAL A 246 -5.85 3.63 -22.21
C VAL A 246 -6.14 4.99 -21.57
N PRO A 247 -5.39 6.05 -21.92
CA PRO A 247 -5.68 7.41 -21.45
C PRO A 247 -7.11 7.85 -21.82
N VAL A 248 -7.80 8.47 -20.86
CA VAL A 248 -9.18 8.94 -21.04
C VAL A 248 -9.33 10.34 -20.47
N THR A 249 -10.26 11.13 -21.01
CA THR A 249 -10.62 12.46 -20.50
C THR A 249 -11.75 12.39 -19.48
N PRO A 250 -11.90 13.40 -18.60
CA PRO A 250 -13.05 13.52 -17.69
C PRO A 250 -14.40 13.36 -18.39
N ASP A 251 -14.57 14.04 -19.54
CA ASP A 251 -15.82 14.03 -20.29
C ASP A 251 -16.13 12.64 -20.86
N GLU A 252 -15.11 11.93 -21.37
CA GLU A 252 -15.26 10.57 -21.88
C GLU A 252 -15.64 9.58 -20.78
N ILE A 253 -15.10 9.70 -19.56
CA ILE A 253 -15.44 8.85 -18.41
C ILE A 253 -16.95 8.90 -18.13
N VAL A 254 -17.52 10.10 -18.11
CA VAL A 254 -18.94 10.31 -17.82
C VAL A 254 -19.81 9.90 -19.01
N GLN A 255 -19.40 10.23 -20.25
CA GLN A 255 -20.13 9.85 -21.47
C GLN A 255 -20.21 8.33 -21.65
N GLN A 256 -19.14 7.61 -21.32
CA GLN A 256 -19.08 6.15 -21.37
C GLN A 256 -19.76 5.47 -20.17
N ARG A 257 -20.30 6.25 -19.22
CA ARG A 257 -20.96 5.77 -17.99
C ARG A 257 -20.06 4.89 -17.12
N LEU A 258 -18.75 5.16 -17.14
CA LEU A 258 -17.80 4.51 -16.26
C LEU A 258 -17.98 4.99 -14.82
N MET A 259 -18.34 6.28 -14.67
CA MET A 259 -18.70 6.93 -13.41
C MET A 259 -19.77 7.99 -13.68
N THR A 260 -20.56 8.34 -12.67
CA THR A 260 -21.36 9.58 -12.70
C THR A 260 -20.47 10.82 -12.52
N GLN A 261 -20.98 12.00 -12.86
CA GLN A 261 -20.23 13.25 -12.68
C GLN A 261 -19.83 13.46 -11.20
N ASP A 262 -20.77 13.25 -10.27
CA ASP A 262 -20.51 13.46 -8.84
C ASP A 262 -19.46 12.49 -8.30
N GLU A 263 -19.50 11.22 -8.71
CA GLU A 263 -18.51 10.21 -8.34
C GLU A 263 -17.13 10.57 -8.90
N TYR A 264 -17.05 11.00 -10.16
CA TYR A 264 -15.79 11.41 -10.78
C TYR A 264 -15.21 12.65 -10.10
N ASP A 265 -16.04 13.66 -9.82
CA ASP A 265 -15.60 14.89 -9.19
C ASP A 265 -15.12 14.63 -7.75
N GLU A 266 -15.79 13.74 -7.02
CA GLU A 266 -15.34 13.31 -5.69
C GLU A 266 -14.00 12.57 -5.78
N ALA A 267 -13.91 11.51 -6.58
CA ALA A 267 -12.69 10.70 -6.72
C ALA A 267 -11.50 11.53 -7.21
N SER A 268 -11.70 12.41 -8.21
CA SER A 268 -10.69 13.32 -8.73
C SER A 268 -10.15 14.27 -7.66
N ARG A 269 -11.03 14.91 -6.88
CA ARG A 269 -10.64 15.79 -5.77
C ARG A 269 -9.85 15.01 -4.71
N LYS A 270 -10.34 13.82 -4.31
CA LYS A 270 -9.69 12.99 -3.30
C LYS A 270 -8.33 12.48 -3.78
N ALA A 271 -8.19 12.06 -5.04
CA ALA A 271 -6.92 11.64 -5.62
C ALA A 271 -5.86 12.75 -5.56
N LEU A 272 -6.23 13.99 -5.92
CA LEU A 272 -5.33 15.15 -5.83
C LEU A 272 -4.95 15.45 -4.38
N SER A 273 -5.91 15.47 -3.45
CA SER A 273 -5.63 15.70 -2.03
C SER A 273 -4.76 14.60 -1.40
N LEU A 274 -5.00 13.33 -1.73
CA LEU A 274 -4.16 12.21 -1.32
C LEU A 274 -2.73 12.40 -1.82
N PHE A 275 -2.56 12.84 -3.06
CA PHE A 275 -1.26 13.01 -3.67
C PHE A 275 -0.48 14.19 -3.07
N GLU A 276 -1.15 15.32 -2.84
CA GLU A 276 -0.55 16.47 -2.16
C GLU A 276 -0.13 16.12 -0.72
N PHE A 277 -0.98 15.40 0.02
CA PHE A 277 -0.63 14.91 1.35
C PHE A 277 0.56 13.94 1.30
N GLY A 278 0.54 13.00 0.35
CA GLY A 278 1.61 12.03 0.12
C GLY A 278 2.94 12.69 -0.24
N GLN A 279 2.94 13.73 -1.09
CA GLN A 279 4.14 14.50 -1.43
C GLN A 279 4.76 15.16 -0.20
N ARG A 280 3.94 15.79 0.64
CA ARG A 280 4.44 16.45 1.85
C ARG A 280 5.08 15.45 2.80
N VAL A 281 4.38 14.36 3.09
CA VAL A 281 4.88 13.31 3.99
C VAL A 281 6.12 12.64 3.40
N ALA A 282 6.13 12.27 2.12
CA ALA A 282 7.32 11.69 1.48
C ALA A 282 8.55 12.63 1.60
N LEU A 283 8.35 13.93 1.42
CA LEU A 283 9.41 14.93 1.52
C LEU A 283 9.95 15.06 2.95
N GLU A 284 9.09 14.98 3.97
CA GLU A 284 9.50 14.94 5.38
C GLU A 284 10.47 13.76 5.66
N HIS A 285 10.36 12.68 4.88
CA HIS A 285 11.23 11.51 4.96
C HIS A 285 12.38 11.49 3.94
N GLY A 286 12.55 12.55 3.14
CA GLY A 286 13.66 12.66 2.17
C GLY A 286 13.40 11.99 0.82
N LEU A 287 12.14 11.72 0.48
CA LEU A 287 11.70 11.24 -0.82
C LEU A 287 10.83 12.27 -1.54
N ILE A 288 10.83 12.20 -2.87
CA ILE A 288 9.88 12.92 -3.72
C ILE A 288 8.88 11.90 -4.26
N LEU A 289 7.60 12.09 -3.97
CA LEU A 289 6.51 11.35 -4.60
C LEU A 289 6.21 11.98 -5.97
N VAL A 290 6.57 11.28 -7.04
CA VAL A 290 6.68 11.84 -8.39
C VAL A 290 5.37 11.72 -9.16
N ASP A 291 4.80 10.53 -9.14
CA ASP A 291 3.47 10.18 -9.62
C ASP A 291 2.96 8.95 -8.89
N THR A 292 1.64 8.78 -8.85
CA THR A 292 0.98 7.63 -8.22
C THR A 292 -0.33 7.31 -8.90
N LYS A 293 -0.82 6.09 -8.71
CA LYS A 293 -2.08 5.59 -9.24
C LYS A 293 -3.01 5.20 -8.09
N TYR A 294 -4.21 5.75 -8.08
CA TYR A 294 -5.26 5.32 -7.16
C TYR A 294 -6.36 4.55 -7.88
N GLU A 295 -7.00 3.64 -7.15
CA GLU A 295 -8.27 3.04 -7.52
C GLU A 295 -9.30 3.36 -6.44
N PHE A 296 -10.55 3.56 -6.86
CA PHE A 296 -11.67 3.81 -5.98
C PHE A 296 -12.78 2.80 -6.29
N GLY A 297 -13.60 2.52 -5.28
CA GLY A 297 -14.78 1.68 -5.44
C GLY A 297 -15.96 2.20 -4.64
N LYS A 298 -17.16 1.81 -5.05
CA LYS A 298 -18.39 2.11 -4.35
C LYS A 298 -18.69 1.01 -3.33
N GLY A 299 -18.79 1.37 -2.06
CA GLY A 299 -19.22 0.49 -0.98
C GLY A 299 -20.70 0.09 -1.12
N PRO A 300 -21.16 -0.92 -0.36
CA PRO A 300 -22.56 -1.36 -0.39
C PRO A 300 -23.59 -0.28 -0.03
N ASP A 301 -23.17 0.72 0.75
CA ASP A 301 -23.95 1.89 1.16
C ASP A 301 -23.91 3.05 0.15
N GLY A 302 -23.14 2.89 -0.93
CA GLY A 302 -22.94 3.92 -1.95
C GLY A 302 -21.73 4.84 -1.70
N THR A 303 -21.02 4.68 -0.58
CA THR A 303 -19.86 5.52 -0.24
C THR A 303 -18.68 5.25 -1.17
N VAL A 304 -17.99 6.30 -1.64
CA VAL A 304 -16.73 6.15 -2.38
C VAL A 304 -15.61 5.80 -1.40
N LEU A 305 -14.96 4.67 -1.62
CA LEU A 305 -13.87 4.15 -0.80
C LEU A 305 -12.59 4.12 -1.62
N LEU A 306 -11.47 4.49 -0.98
CA LEU A 306 -10.14 4.18 -1.49
C LEU A 306 -9.88 2.68 -1.35
N ILE A 307 -9.46 2.06 -2.44
CA ILE A 307 -9.19 0.61 -2.51
C ILE A 307 -7.78 0.36 -3.02
N ASP A 308 -7.48 -0.90 -3.32
CA ASP A 308 -6.23 -1.33 -3.94
C ASP A 308 -5.01 -1.11 -3.03
N GLU A 309 -3.91 -0.57 -3.53
CA GLU A 309 -2.71 -0.19 -2.77
C GLU A 309 -2.45 1.31 -2.89
N VAL A 310 -1.75 1.89 -1.91
CA VAL A 310 -1.56 3.34 -1.84
C VAL A 310 -0.09 3.67 -1.60
N HIS A 311 0.47 4.53 -2.46
CA HIS A 311 1.80 5.13 -2.29
C HIS A 311 2.94 4.13 -2.12
N THR A 312 2.77 2.93 -2.69
CA THR A 312 3.79 1.89 -2.74
C THR A 312 4.78 2.13 -3.89
N PRO A 313 5.98 1.52 -3.88
CA PRO A 313 6.90 1.52 -5.03
C PRO A 313 6.36 0.83 -6.29
N ASP A 314 5.28 0.04 -6.19
CA ASP A 314 4.67 -0.62 -7.34
C ASP A 314 3.61 0.26 -8.03
N SER A 315 2.91 1.08 -7.25
CA SER A 315 1.87 2.03 -7.67
C SER A 315 2.40 3.45 -7.92
N SER A 316 3.61 3.76 -7.43
CA SER A 316 4.15 5.12 -7.37
C SER A 316 5.63 5.17 -7.76
N ARG A 317 6.04 6.30 -8.33
CA ARG A 317 7.45 6.63 -8.51
C ARG A 317 7.96 7.47 -7.37
N TYR A 318 9.12 7.11 -6.86
CA TYR A 318 9.79 7.81 -5.78
C TYR A 318 11.22 8.14 -6.16
N TRP A 319 11.58 9.41 -5.97
CA TRP A 319 12.97 9.86 -6.10
C TRP A 319 13.58 10.19 -4.75
N ILE A 320 14.90 10.11 -4.69
CA ILE A 320 15.68 10.58 -3.56
C ILE A 320 15.72 12.12 -3.60
N ALA A 321 15.18 12.78 -2.58
CA ALA A 321 14.95 14.22 -2.63
C ALA A 321 16.25 15.02 -2.74
N HIS A 322 17.25 14.70 -1.92
CA HIS A 322 18.49 15.48 -1.83
C HIS A 322 19.36 15.43 -3.09
N SER A 323 19.13 14.46 -4.00
CA SER A 323 19.90 14.34 -5.24
C SER A 323 19.14 14.87 -6.45
N TYR A 324 17.87 15.27 -6.31
CA TYR A 324 17.03 15.65 -7.45
C TYR A 324 17.49 16.95 -8.11
N GLU A 325 17.67 18.04 -7.36
CA GLU A 325 18.01 19.35 -7.92
C GLU A 325 19.34 19.32 -8.69
N ASP A 326 20.40 18.77 -8.09
CA ASP A 326 21.73 18.69 -8.72
C ASP A 326 21.67 17.84 -10.00
N ARG A 327 21.02 16.67 -9.94
CA ARG A 327 20.90 15.78 -11.10
C ARG A 327 20.05 16.39 -12.20
N PHE A 328 18.98 17.12 -11.85
CA PHE A 328 18.16 17.82 -12.81
C PHE A 328 18.94 18.94 -13.52
N HIS A 329 19.72 19.71 -12.78
CA HIS A 329 20.62 20.74 -13.34
C HIS A 329 21.68 20.16 -14.28
N ASP A 330 22.23 18.99 -13.93
CA ASP A 330 23.23 18.28 -14.74
C ASP A 330 22.62 17.48 -15.92
N GLY A 331 21.29 17.48 -16.07
CA GLY A 331 20.60 16.71 -17.11
C GLY A 331 20.65 15.19 -16.92
N LEU A 332 20.86 14.72 -15.69
CA LEU A 332 20.91 13.32 -15.30
C LEU A 332 19.52 12.80 -14.87
N GLU A 333 19.30 11.49 -14.96
CA GLU A 333 18.09 10.87 -14.43
C GLU A 333 18.07 10.94 -12.90
N PRO A 334 16.95 11.30 -12.25
CA PRO A 334 16.81 11.25 -10.80
C PRO A 334 17.10 9.86 -10.25
N GLU A 335 17.66 9.83 -9.06
CA GLU A 335 17.85 8.58 -8.33
C GLU A 335 16.51 8.08 -7.81
N ASN A 336 16.15 6.83 -8.13
CA ASN A 336 14.83 6.25 -7.85
C ASN A 336 14.91 5.02 -6.94
N VAL A 337 13.82 4.75 -6.23
CA VAL A 337 13.63 3.56 -5.37
C VAL A 337 12.56 2.60 -5.91
N ASP A 338 11.98 2.94 -7.07
CA ASP A 338 10.94 2.14 -7.73
C ASP A 338 11.53 1.14 -8.74
N LYS A 339 10.65 0.36 -9.39
CA LYS A 339 11.03 -0.69 -10.33
C LYS A 339 11.56 -0.21 -11.70
N GLU A 340 11.84 1.09 -11.89
CA GLU A 340 12.29 1.61 -13.19
C GLU A 340 13.64 1.03 -13.62
N PHE A 341 14.58 0.81 -12.69
CA PHE A 341 15.87 0.20 -13.06
C PHE A 341 15.73 -1.27 -13.51
N LEU A 342 14.77 -2.03 -12.94
CA LEU A 342 14.42 -3.36 -13.44
C LEU A 342 13.88 -3.27 -14.88
N ARG A 343 12.99 -2.31 -15.15
CA ARG A 343 12.46 -2.07 -16.51
C ARG A 343 13.57 -1.75 -17.51
N LEU A 344 14.50 -0.87 -17.12
CA LEU A 344 15.64 -0.49 -17.95
C LEU A 344 16.57 -1.68 -18.22
N TRP A 345 16.83 -2.52 -17.21
CA TRP A 345 17.62 -3.73 -17.40
C TRP A 345 16.98 -4.66 -18.44
N PHE A 346 15.69 -4.98 -18.31
CA PHE A 346 15.01 -5.83 -19.31
C PHE A 346 14.99 -5.19 -20.70
N LYS A 347 14.70 -3.89 -20.84
CA LYS A 347 14.75 -3.18 -22.13
C LYS A 347 16.13 -3.22 -22.80
N ASN A 348 17.21 -3.29 -22.02
CA ASN A 348 18.57 -3.34 -22.54
C ASN A 348 19.06 -4.76 -22.88
N HIS A 349 18.38 -5.79 -22.39
CA HIS A 349 18.80 -7.20 -22.53
C HIS A 349 17.84 -8.05 -23.37
N CYS A 350 16.63 -7.57 -23.64
CA CYS A 350 15.62 -8.27 -24.44
C CYS A 350 14.59 -7.28 -25.00
N ASN A 351 13.72 -7.74 -25.90
CA ASN A 351 12.46 -7.06 -26.19
C ASN A 351 11.35 -7.63 -25.29
N PRO A 352 11.02 -6.97 -24.15
CA PRO A 352 10.11 -7.55 -23.17
C PRO A 352 8.68 -7.75 -23.68
N TYR A 353 8.30 -7.04 -24.75
CA TYR A 353 6.97 -7.09 -25.37
C TYR A 353 6.84 -8.20 -26.42
N GLU A 354 7.93 -8.60 -27.08
CA GLU A 354 7.90 -9.54 -28.20
C GLU A 354 8.58 -10.88 -27.89
N ASP A 355 9.61 -10.87 -27.05
CA ASP A 355 10.42 -12.07 -26.79
C ASP A 355 9.62 -13.11 -26.00
N LYS A 356 9.55 -14.33 -26.52
CA LYS A 356 8.80 -15.43 -25.88
C LYS A 356 9.36 -15.78 -24.50
N VAL A 357 10.68 -15.82 -24.39
CA VAL A 357 11.41 -16.14 -23.16
C VAL A 357 12.21 -14.92 -22.77
N LEU A 358 12.04 -14.46 -21.52
CA LEU A 358 12.82 -13.36 -20.98
C LEU A 358 14.07 -13.91 -20.28
N PRO A 359 15.19 -13.17 -20.28
CA PRO A 359 16.34 -13.54 -19.46
C PRO A 359 15.98 -13.47 -17.98
N GLU A 360 16.60 -14.32 -17.16
CA GLU A 360 16.44 -14.25 -15.70
C GLU A 360 17.09 -12.97 -15.17
N ALA A 361 16.40 -12.29 -14.26
CA ALA A 361 16.96 -11.13 -13.59
C ALA A 361 18.14 -11.57 -12.69
N PRO A 362 19.32 -10.90 -12.75
CA PRO A 362 20.44 -11.19 -11.89
C PRO A 362 20.06 -11.11 -10.41
N GLN A 363 20.63 -11.97 -9.57
CA GLN A 363 20.31 -12.01 -8.15
C GLN A 363 20.63 -10.68 -7.45
N GLU A 364 21.70 -9.99 -7.89
CA GLU A 364 22.07 -8.67 -7.41
C GLU A 364 21.00 -7.62 -7.75
N LEU A 365 20.38 -7.73 -8.93
CA LEU A 365 19.30 -6.84 -9.36
C LEU A 365 18.03 -7.07 -8.52
N ILE A 366 17.72 -8.35 -8.23
CA ILE A 366 16.61 -8.73 -7.35
C ILE A 366 16.85 -8.23 -5.92
N ALA A 367 18.06 -8.42 -5.40
CA ALA A 367 18.42 -8.01 -4.05
C ALA A 367 18.40 -6.50 -3.89
N GLU A 368 18.91 -5.75 -4.88
CA GLU A 368 18.85 -4.30 -4.90
C GLU A 368 17.40 -3.80 -4.97
N LEU A 369 16.51 -4.48 -5.70
CA LEU A 369 15.08 -4.14 -5.74
C LEU A 369 14.37 -4.40 -4.43
N ALA A 370 14.66 -5.51 -3.76
CA ALA A 370 14.15 -5.77 -2.43
C ALA A 370 14.62 -4.66 -1.46
N TRP A 371 15.92 -4.34 -1.46
CA TRP A 371 16.49 -3.29 -0.62
C TRP A 371 15.86 -1.91 -0.87
N ARG A 372 15.77 -1.46 -2.13
CA ARG A 372 15.15 -0.17 -2.44
C ARG A 372 13.66 -0.12 -2.09
N GLY A 373 12.96 -1.24 -2.27
CA GLY A 373 11.58 -1.40 -1.81
C GLY A 373 11.46 -1.22 -0.30
N PHE A 374 12.36 -1.83 0.49
CA PHE A 374 12.44 -1.62 1.93
C PHE A 374 12.74 -0.17 2.29
N VAL A 375 13.66 0.49 1.59
CA VAL A 375 13.96 1.91 1.82
C VAL A 375 12.68 2.73 1.67
N ALA A 376 11.93 2.55 0.60
CA ALA A 376 10.66 3.25 0.40
C ALA A 376 9.62 2.94 1.49
N CYS A 377 9.54 1.68 1.94
CA CYS A 377 8.67 1.26 3.04
C CYS A 377 9.04 1.94 4.37
N LEU A 378 10.31 1.91 4.75
CA LEU A 378 10.84 2.53 5.96
C LEU A 378 10.69 4.06 5.92
N SER A 379 10.72 4.64 4.73
CA SER A 379 10.41 6.06 4.50
C SER A 379 8.94 6.38 4.74
N ALA A 380 8.04 5.45 4.40
CA ALA A 380 6.61 5.67 4.52
C ALA A 380 6.12 5.47 5.95
N ILE A 381 6.58 4.43 6.67
CA ILE A 381 5.93 3.97 7.90
C ILE A 381 6.49 4.67 9.14
N ASP A 382 7.78 4.45 9.39
CA ASP A 382 8.55 4.99 10.50
C ASP A 382 10.01 4.52 10.31
N PRO A 383 11.03 5.39 10.31
CA PRO A 383 12.42 4.97 10.24
C PRO A 383 12.90 4.12 11.43
N SER A 384 12.18 4.20 12.56
CA SER A 384 12.40 3.40 13.77
C SER A 384 11.72 2.04 13.70
N ALA A 385 10.76 1.84 12.78
CA ALA A 385 10.28 0.50 12.47
C ALA A 385 11.47 -0.32 11.95
N GLY A 386 11.73 -1.46 12.58
CA GLY A 386 12.77 -2.39 12.14
C GLY A 386 12.55 -2.82 10.68
N ILE A 387 13.61 -3.30 10.02
CA ILE A 387 13.43 -4.01 8.75
C ILE A 387 12.49 -5.19 9.07
N PRO A 388 11.41 -5.41 8.30
CA PRO A 388 10.58 -6.58 8.48
C PRO A 388 11.38 -7.81 8.05
N LEU A 389 12.16 -8.32 9.00
CA LEU A 389 12.92 -9.55 8.89
C LEU A 389 11.97 -10.72 9.15
N PRO A 390 12.19 -11.88 8.53
CA PRO A 390 11.40 -13.06 8.82
C PRO A 390 11.46 -13.36 10.32
N ASP A 391 10.31 -13.75 10.91
CA ASP A 391 10.28 -14.22 12.29
C ASP A 391 11.36 -15.28 12.50
N SER A 392 12.11 -15.15 13.59
CA SER A 392 13.26 -16.01 13.90
C SER A 392 12.90 -17.49 14.11
N ASN A 393 11.62 -17.85 14.06
CA ASN A 393 11.16 -19.22 14.25
C ASN A 393 9.96 -19.62 13.36
N PRO A 394 10.16 -19.78 12.04
CA PRO A 394 9.10 -20.19 11.09
C PRO A 394 8.50 -21.57 11.43
N LEU A 395 9.26 -22.42 12.12
CA LEU A 395 8.83 -23.74 12.55
C LEU A 395 7.73 -23.68 13.62
N LYS A 396 7.75 -22.70 14.53
CA LYS A 396 6.68 -22.52 15.53
C LYS A 396 5.35 -22.19 14.86
N GLY A 397 5.33 -21.23 13.93
CA GLY A 397 4.10 -20.86 13.19
C GLY A 397 3.55 -22.00 12.33
N TRP A 398 4.44 -22.76 11.68
CA TRP A 398 4.03 -23.95 10.90
C TRP A 398 3.50 -25.07 11.79
N LEU A 399 4.15 -25.37 12.92
CA LEU A 399 3.69 -26.36 13.90
C LEU A 399 2.32 -25.98 14.48
N ILE A 400 2.15 -24.71 14.85
CA ILE A 400 0.86 -24.17 15.32
C ILE A 400 -0.20 -24.29 14.22
N GLY A 401 0.12 -23.95 12.97
CA GLY A 401 -0.80 -24.09 11.83
C GLY A 401 -1.23 -25.54 11.56
N VAL A 402 -0.30 -26.49 11.68
CA VAL A 402 -0.57 -27.93 11.56
C VAL A 402 -1.42 -28.42 12.73
N LEU A 403 -1.09 -28.04 13.97
CA LEU A 403 -1.86 -28.35 15.17
C LEU A 403 -3.30 -27.82 15.05
N ILE A 404 -3.46 -26.54 14.70
CA ILE A 404 -4.74 -25.89 14.47
C ILE A 404 -5.52 -26.65 13.38
N SER A 405 -4.90 -26.99 12.25
CA SER A 405 -5.57 -27.68 11.14
C SER A 405 -5.94 -29.14 11.46
N ALA A 406 -5.16 -29.83 12.31
CA ALA A 406 -5.43 -31.20 12.73
C ALA A 406 -6.45 -31.28 13.88
N VAL A 407 -6.47 -30.29 14.77
CA VAL A 407 -7.31 -30.25 15.97
C VAL A 407 -8.66 -29.58 15.72
N LEU A 408 -8.75 -28.53 14.87
CA LEU A 408 -10.02 -27.85 14.57
C LEU A 408 -11.14 -28.77 14.09
N PRO A 409 -10.90 -29.77 13.21
CA PRO A 409 -11.96 -30.68 12.76
C PRO A 409 -12.60 -31.47 13.91
N PHE A 410 -11.85 -31.74 14.98
CA PHE A 410 -12.30 -32.54 16.13
C PHE A 410 -13.05 -31.71 17.19
N PHE A 411 -12.82 -30.40 17.25
CA PHE A 411 -13.44 -29.51 18.25
C PHE A 411 -14.52 -28.57 17.68
N ARG A 412 -14.94 -28.77 16.43
CA ARG A 412 -15.96 -27.97 15.72
C ARG A 412 -17.25 -27.72 16.51
N HIS A 413 -17.63 -28.60 17.44
CA HIS A 413 -18.84 -28.45 18.26
C HIS A 413 -18.64 -27.68 19.58
N LYS A 414 -17.40 -27.42 20.00
CA LYS A 414 -17.04 -26.66 21.23
C LYS A 414 -16.32 -25.33 20.94
N LEU A 415 -15.91 -25.07 19.70
CA LEU A 415 -15.05 -23.93 19.33
C LEU A 415 -15.66 -22.52 19.56
N GLY A 416 -16.98 -22.43 19.72
CA GLY A 416 -17.65 -21.15 20.01
C GLY A 416 -17.21 -20.54 21.34
N SER A 417 -16.94 -21.35 22.37
CA SER A 417 -16.50 -20.84 23.67
C SER A 417 -15.00 -20.50 23.70
N LEU A 418 -14.18 -21.16 22.87
CA LEU A 418 -12.73 -20.91 22.79
C LEU A 418 -12.39 -19.61 22.05
N MET A 419 -13.15 -19.26 21.00
CA MET A 419 -12.99 -17.96 20.33
C MET A 419 -13.41 -16.80 21.23
N GLN A 420 -14.41 -17.00 22.11
CA GLN A 420 -14.74 -16.02 23.15
C GLN A 420 -13.57 -15.86 24.13
N ILE A 421 -12.97 -16.97 24.60
CA ILE A 421 -11.80 -16.93 25.49
C ILE A 421 -10.61 -16.22 24.82
N LYS A 422 -10.33 -16.47 23.54
CA LYS A 422 -9.23 -15.82 22.82
C LYS A 422 -9.45 -14.32 22.61
N ASN A 423 -10.69 -13.91 22.34
CA ASN A 423 -11.03 -12.49 22.29
C ASN A 423 -10.91 -11.85 23.68
N THR A 424 -11.34 -12.55 24.74
CA THR A 424 -11.15 -12.10 26.13
C THR A 424 -9.67 -11.99 26.50
N ILE A 425 -8.80 -12.89 26.04
CA ILE A 425 -7.35 -12.81 26.26
C ILE A 425 -6.76 -11.56 25.58
N ASN A 426 -7.08 -11.31 24.31
CA ASN A 426 -6.59 -10.12 23.61
C ASN A 426 -7.11 -8.82 24.24
N GLU A 427 -8.39 -8.78 24.65
CA GLU A 427 -8.98 -7.64 25.37
C GLU A 427 -8.32 -7.43 26.75
N VAL A 428 -7.96 -8.52 27.43
CA VAL A 428 -7.25 -8.49 28.72
C VAL A 428 -5.82 -7.99 28.54
N GLU A 429 -5.06 -8.46 27.54
CA GLU A 429 -3.71 -7.98 27.24
C GLU A 429 -3.69 -6.49 26.90
N GLU A 430 -4.66 -6.02 26.12
CA GLU A 430 -4.80 -4.59 25.79
C GLU A 430 -5.17 -3.75 27.04
N MET A 431 -5.93 -4.33 27.96
CA MET A 431 -6.27 -3.72 29.25
C MET A 431 -5.08 -3.67 30.20
N VAL A 432 -4.27 -4.73 30.30
CA VAL A 432 -3.02 -4.77 31.10
C VAL A 432 -2.07 -3.67 30.65
N HIS A 433 -1.81 -3.60 29.35
CA HIS A 433 -0.91 -2.59 28.79
C HIS A 433 -1.44 -1.16 29.00
N SER A 434 -2.76 -0.99 29.07
CA SER A 434 -3.36 0.31 29.40
C SER A 434 -3.23 0.65 30.89
N VAL A 435 -3.41 -0.33 31.78
CA VAL A 435 -3.27 -0.16 33.24
C VAL A 435 -1.81 0.10 33.62
N GLU A 436 -0.84 -0.62 33.05
CA GLU A 436 0.59 -0.37 33.27
C GLU A 436 0.98 1.05 32.85
N LYS A 437 0.47 1.51 31.70
CA LYS A 437 0.74 2.86 31.20
C LYS A 437 0.10 3.94 32.08
N ILE A 438 -1.04 3.65 32.71
CA ILE A 438 -1.68 4.54 33.69
C ILE A 438 -0.86 4.57 34.98
N ALA A 439 -0.38 3.43 35.48
CA ALA A 439 0.46 3.34 36.67
C ALA A 439 1.78 4.14 36.47
N GLU A 440 2.42 4.01 35.31
CA GLU A 440 3.65 4.75 34.99
C GLU A 440 3.43 6.28 34.92
N VAL A 441 2.24 6.72 34.50
CA VAL A 441 1.87 8.14 34.50
C VAL A 441 1.55 8.63 35.92
N VAL A 442 0.88 7.80 36.73
CA VAL A 442 0.57 8.12 38.14
C VAL A 442 1.85 8.26 38.94
N ASP A 443 2.83 7.39 38.75
CA ASP A 443 4.15 7.48 39.41
C ASP A 443 4.91 8.75 39.00
N LYS A 444 4.93 9.09 37.71
CA LYS A 444 5.55 10.35 37.23
C LYS A 444 4.88 11.59 37.81
N VAL A 445 3.54 11.60 37.92
CA VAL A 445 2.78 12.70 38.51
C VAL A 445 3.00 12.80 40.02
N ALA A 446 3.12 11.66 40.71
CA ALA A 446 3.44 11.62 42.14
C ALA A 446 4.85 12.17 42.43
N GLU A 447 5.85 11.84 41.61
CA GLU A 447 7.21 12.38 41.70
C GLU A 447 7.27 13.89 41.39
N GLU A 448 6.50 14.38 40.42
CA GLU A 448 6.52 15.80 40.02
C GLU A 448 5.88 16.74 41.06
N ILE A 449 4.90 16.24 41.82
CA ILE A 449 4.07 17.05 42.73
C ILE A 449 4.49 16.90 44.21
N GLY A 450 5.11 15.78 44.60
CA GLY A 450 5.39 15.42 45.99
C GLY A 450 6.29 16.38 46.78
N GLY A 451 7.08 17.22 46.10
CA GLY A 451 8.08 18.08 46.76
C GLY A 451 7.64 19.49 47.18
N LYS A 452 6.44 19.98 46.80
CA LYS A 452 6.15 21.45 46.89
C LYS A 452 4.74 21.87 47.32
N LEU A 453 3.96 21.04 48.03
CA LEU A 453 2.59 21.43 48.38
C LEU A 453 2.40 21.81 49.86
N PRO A 454 1.83 23.00 50.16
CA PRO A 454 1.50 23.43 51.53
C PRO A 454 0.27 22.70 52.09
N ALA A 455 0.23 22.52 53.41
CA ALA A 455 -0.78 21.72 54.09
C ALA A 455 -2.22 22.27 53.93
N GLY A 456 -3.15 21.38 53.56
CA GLY A 456 -4.57 21.67 53.27
C GLY A 456 -5.15 20.65 52.28
N LYS A 457 -6.32 20.94 51.67
CA LYS A 457 -7.13 20.08 50.76
C LYS A 457 -6.39 19.30 49.65
N LEU A 458 -5.11 19.57 49.42
CA LEU A 458 -4.22 18.80 48.54
C LEU A 458 -3.73 17.48 49.17
N LYS A 459 -3.65 17.37 50.50
CA LYS A 459 -3.29 16.11 51.17
C LYS A 459 -4.38 15.05 51.03
N ASP A 460 -5.64 15.48 51.00
CA ASP A 460 -6.79 14.59 50.77
C ASP A 460 -6.81 14.02 49.35
N ALA A 461 -6.30 14.76 48.36
CA ALA A 461 -6.18 14.30 46.98
C ALA A 461 -5.08 13.23 46.81
N VAL A 462 -3.96 13.36 47.54
CA VAL A 462 -2.89 12.34 47.56
C VAL A 462 -3.37 11.04 48.21
N VAL A 463 -4.15 11.12 49.29
CA VAL A 463 -4.74 9.92 49.95
C VAL A 463 -5.77 9.22 49.03
N ILE A 464 -6.45 9.95 48.15
CA ILE A 464 -7.35 9.36 47.15
C ILE A 464 -6.56 8.69 46.03
N LEU A 465 -5.43 9.27 45.61
CA LEU A 465 -4.51 8.67 44.63
C LEU A 465 -3.85 7.40 45.17
N GLU A 466 -3.40 7.38 46.44
CA GLU A 466 -2.87 6.18 47.09
C GLU A 466 -3.91 5.06 47.17
N ARG A 467 -5.18 5.38 47.48
CA ARG A 467 -6.27 4.38 47.45
C ARG A 467 -6.59 3.89 46.05
N ALA A 468 -6.46 4.72 45.02
CA ALA A 468 -6.68 4.31 43.64
C ALA A 468 -5.57 3.36 43.16
N ALA A 469 -4.32 3.60 43.56
CA ALA A 469 -3.20 2.69 43.31
C ALA A 469 -3.40 1.34 44.04
N GLU A 470 -3.84 1.36 45.30
CA GLU A 470 -4.16 0.14 46.08
C GLU A 470 -5.27 -0.72 45.45
N ILE A 471 -6.23 -0.09 44.75
CA ILE A 471 -7.29 -0.80 44.02
C ILE A 471 -6.76 -1.40 42.72
N ALA A 472 -5.92 -0.66 41.99
CA ALA A 472 -5.29 -1.16 40.77
C ALA A 472 -4.37 -2.36 41.05
N ASP A 473 -3.65 -2.35 42.17
CA ASP A 473 -2.76 -3.45 42.60
C ASP A 473 -3.56 -4.74 42.91
N LYS A 474 -4.72 -4.60 43.56
CA LYS A 474 -5.65 -5.73 43.80
C LYS A 474 -6.27 -6.29 42.52
N GLU A 475 -6.56 -5.46 41.53
CA GLU A 475 -7.03 -5.93 40.23
C GLU A 475 -5.92 -6.63 39.44
N ALA A 476 -4.67 -6.17 39.55
CA ALA A 476 -3.50 -6.83 38.97
C ALA A 476 -3.20 -8.19 39.63
N GLU A 477 -3.42 -8.35 40.94
CA GLU A 477 -3.23 -9.62 41.66
C GLU A 477 -4.22 -10.70 41.19
N VAL A 478 -5.50 -10.35 41.01
CA VAL A 478 -6.51 -11.26 40.44
C VAL A 478 -6.20 -11.63 38.99
N LEU A 479 -5.55 -10.72 38.25
CA LEU A 479 -5.12 -10.95 36.88
C LEU A 479 -3.90 -11.87 36.81
N GLY A 480 -2.97 -11.75 37.75
CA GLY A 480 -1.87 -12.68 37.95
C GLY A 480 -2.35 -14.10 38.23
N GLU A 481 -3.32 -14.28 39.13
CA GLU A 481 -3.94 -15.59 39.37
C GLU A 481 -4.64 -16.18 38.14
N LEU A 482 -5.12 -15.32 37.24
CA LEU A 482 -5.75 -15.74 35.99
C LEU A 482 -4.70 -16.18 34.96
N ILE A 483 -3.57 -15.46 34.88
CA ILE A 483 -2.42 -15.81 34.02
C ILE A 483 -1.80 -17.12 34.49
N ASP A 484 -1.58 -17.30 35.80
CA ASP A 484 -1.03 -18.54 36.36
C ASP A 484 -1.91 -19.76 36.02
N LYS A 485 -3.25 -19.60 36.05
CA LYS A 485 -4.19 -20.64 35.62
C LYS A 485 -4.17 -20.89 34.12
N VAL A 486 -3.86 -19.88 33.31
CA VAL A 486 -3.72 -20.03 31.86
C VAL A 486 -2.41 -20.77 31.54
N GLU A 487 -1.31 -20.45 32.23
CA GLU A 487 -0.04 -21.16 32.11
C GLU A 487 -0.16 -22.62 32.57
N GLU A 488 -0.85 -22.90 33.68
CA GLU A 488 -1.11 -24.28 34.16
C GLU A 488 -1.90 -25.11 33.13
N VAL A 489 -2.85 -24.48 32.42
CA VAL A 489 -3.60 -25.12 31.33
C VAL A 489 -2.72 -25.33 30.10
N GLU A 490 -1.81 -24.41 29.79
CA GLU A 490 -0.84 -24.54 28.70
C GLU A 490 0.12 -25.70 28.94
N GLU A 491 0.72 -25.79 30.13
CA GLU A 491 1.61 -26.88 30.53
C GLU A 491 0.90 -28.26 30.48
N THR A 492 -0.35 -28.31 30.96
CA THR A 492 -1.19 -29.53 30.87
C THR A 492 -1.46 -29.97 29.43
N VAL A 493 -1.56 -29.01 28.50
CA VAL A 493 -1.75 -29.28 27.07
C VAL A 493 -0.44 -29.75 26.43
N GLU A 494 0.69 -29.13 26.78
CA GLU A 494 2.02 -29.53 26.31
C GLU A 494 2.37 -30.97 26.74
N ASP A 495 2.16 -31.32 28.01
CA ASP A 495 2.36 -32.68 28.54
C ASP A 495 1.54 -33.74 27.79
N ARG A 496 0.29 -33.39 27.46
CA ARG A 496 -0.59 -34.27 26.68
C ARG A 496 -0.12 -34.43 25.25
N VAL A 497 0.45 -33.37 24.66
CA VAL A 497 1.02 -33.41 23.32
C VAL A 497 2.27 -34.28 23.31
N GLU A 498 3.19 -34.12 24.26
CA GLU A 498 4.38 -34.97 24.39
C GLU A 498 4.01 -36.44 24.60
N SER A 499 3.03 -36.73 25.45
CA SER A 499 2.52 -38.08 25.69
C SER A 499 1.99 -38.72 24.40
N LEU A 500 1.26 -37.97 23.57
CA LEU A 500 0.73 -38.46 22.29
C LEU A 500 1.84 -38.66 21.24
N VAL A 501 2.87 -37.80 21.24
CA VAL A 501 4.06 -37.92 20.38
C VAL A 501 4.87 -39.17 20.75
N GLU A 502 5.06 -39.45 22.04
CA GLU A 502 5.67 -40.70 22.51
C GLU A 502 4.85 -41.93 22.10
N LEU A 503 3.53 -41.86 22.22
CA LEU A 503 2.62 -42.96 21.86
C LEU A 503 2.65 -43.26 20.36
N ALA A 504 2.84 -42.23 19.53
CA ALA A 504 3.07 -42.37 18.09
C ALA A 504 4.43 -43.00 17.78
N HIS A 505 5.49 -42.63 18.52
CA HIS A 505 6.83 -43.23 18.36
C HIS A 505 6.87 -44.70 18.79
N ARG A 506 6.13 -45.09 19.83
CA ARG A 506 6.03 -46.50 20.29
C ARG A 506 5.20 -47.40 19.36
N ARG A 507 4.45 -46.83 18.41
CA ARG A 507 3.66 -47.58 17.40
C ARG A 507 4.38 -47.79 16.06
N ALA A 508 5.62 -47.34 15.91
CA ALA A 508 6.43 -47.72 14.76
C ALA A 508 6.82 -49.22 14.88
N PRO A 509 6.44 -50.09 13.92
CA PRO A 509 6.80 -51.51 14.01
C PRO A 509 8.31 -51.69 13.81
N ALA A 510 8.93 -52.38 14.76
CA ALA A 510 10.31 -52.84 14.67
C ALA A 510 10.40 -54.04 13.70
N GLY A 511 11.04 -53.81 12.55
CA GLY A 511 11.82 -54.80 11.79
C GLY A 511 11.12 -55.53 10.64
N GLY A 512 11.83 -55.66 9.51
CA GLY A 512 11.62 -56.77 8.58
C GLY A 512 12.03 -56.58 7.12
N ILE A 513 13.35 -56.59 6.85
CA ILE A 513 14.05 -56.80 5.55
C ILE A 513 14.06 -55.63 4.56
#